data_AF-A0A7C4M9W3-F1
#
_entry.id   AF-A0A7C4M9W3-F1
#
_cell.length_a   1.000
_cell.length_b   1.000
_cell.length_c   1.000
_cell.angle_alpha   90.00
_cell.angle_beta   90.00
_cell.angle_gamma   90.00
#
_symmetry.space_group_name_H-M   'P 1'
#
loop_
_entity.id
_entity.type
_entity.pdbx_description
1 polymer ?
#
loop_
_entity_poly.entity_id
_entity_poly.type
_entity_poly.pdbx_seq_one_letter_code
_entity_poly.pdbx_strand_id
1 'polypeptide(L)'
;MSNKIVKKYSREEIERIISICENIEKRGLDPFSVDVKELLFKLRKMLGENPDLEYYLLDAETIYRIATIIALQHKWLTEKAKSLFIDSQLISSRLTILDKKSIVQAFLKAWRPIISISQLTPQRLHYGLEHFLRLPPRRDERKYGWKFTDRELELSKIYLEKEREEIEEKMKNLY
;
A
#
# COMPACT_ATOMS: atom_id res chain seq x y z
N MET A 1 45.64 -24.79 -8.93
CA MET A 1 45.76 -23.31 -8.98
C MET A 1 44.40 -22.60 -9.05
N SER A 2 43.39 -23.14 -9.75
CA SER A 2 42.07 -22.51 -9.90
C SER A 2 41.30 -22.24 -8.59
N ASN A 3 41.31 -23.16 -7.61
CA ASN A 3 40.59 -22.94 -6.35
C ASN A 3 41.13 -21.78 -5.48
N LYS A 4 42.44 -21.49 -5.52
CA LYS A 4 43.02 -20.36 -4.76
C LYS A 4 42.63 -19.01 -5.37
N ILE A 5 42.52 -18.94 -6.70
CA ILE A 5 42.15 -17.72 -7.42
C ILE A 5 40.66 -17.40 -7.17
N VAL A 6 39.78 -18.40 -7.25
CA VAL A 6 38.34 -18.25 -6.93
C VAL A 6 38.14 -17.83 -5.46
N LYS A 7 38.89 -18.42 -4.52
CA LYS A 7 38.85 -18.03 -3.10
C LYS A 7 39.27 -16.58 -2.87
N LYS A 8 40.24 -16.07 -3.66
CA LYS A 8 40.73 -14.68 -3.54
C LYS A 8 39.73 -13.67 -4.08
N TYR A 9 39.14 -13.92 -5.25
CA TYR A 9 38.06 -13.08 -5.80
C TYR A 9 36.84 -13.02 -4.86
N SER A 10 36.54 -14.14 -4.19
CA SER A 10 35.48 -14.20 -3.18
C SER A 10 35.75 -13.31 -1.95
N ARG A 11 37.02 -13.22 -1.51
CA ARG A 11 37.41 -12.38 -0.36
C ARG A 11 37.32 -10.88 -0.68
N GLU A 12 37.80 -10.46 -1.85
CA GLU A 12 37.76 -9.05 -2.29
C GLU A 12 36.32 -8.53 -2.45
N GLU A 13 35.39 -9.39 -2.88
CA GLU A 13 33.97 -9.04 -2.98
C GLU A 13 33.31 -8.90 -1.61
N ILE A 14 33.61 -9.79 -0.66
CA ILE A 14 33.16 -9.69 0.73
C ILE A 14 33.67 -8.38 1.35
N GLU A 15 34.95 -8.06 1.19
CA GLU A 15 35.54 -6.80 1.67
C GLU A 15 34.90 -5.57 1.03
N ARG A 16 34.53 -5.63 -0.26
CA ARG A 16 33.75 -4.56 -0.90
C ARG A 16 32.38 -4.40 -0.26
N ILE A 17 31.66 -5.49 -0.01
CA ILE A 17 30.34 -5.44 0.65
C ILE A 17 30.47 -4.80 2.02
N ILE A 18 31.45 -5.26 2.81
CA ILE A 18 31.82 -4.72 4.11
C ILE A 18 32.06 -3.19 4.03
N SER A 19 32.84 -2.74 3.05
CA SER A 19 33.16 -1.32 2.86
C SER A 19 31.96 -0.46 2.46
N ILE A 20 31.05 -1.01 1.64
CA ILE A 20 29.81 -0.32 1.24
C ILE A 20 28.93 -0.13 2.47
N CYS A 21 28.76 -1.17 3.28
CA CYS A 21 27.97 -1.12 4.51
C CYS A 21 28.52 -0.06 5.48
N GLU A 22 29.84 -0.03 5.66
CA GLU A 22 30.52 0.91 6.54
C GLU A 22 30.39 2.37 6.09
N ASN A 23 30.46 2.60 4.78
CA ASN A 23 30.30 3.94 4.21
C ASN A 23 28.87 4.46 4.38
N ILE A 24 27.86 3.60 4.28
CA ILE A 24 26.45 4.00 4.48
C ILE A 24 26.22 4.38 5.94
N GLU A 25 26.75 3.59 6.87
CA GLU A 25 26.64 3.85 8.29
C GLU A 25 27.35 5.16 8.70
N LYS A 26 28.57 5.40 8.23
CA LYS A 26 29.38 6.57 8.61
C LYS A 26 28.98 7.87 7.90
N ARG A 27 28.56 7.80 6.63
CA ARG A 27 28.26 9.00 5.81
C ARG A 27 26.79 9.38 5.78
N GLY A 28 25.90 8.58 6.40
CA GLY A 28 24.46 8.85 6.40
C GLY A 28 23.83 8.82 5.01
N LEU A 29 24.38 7.99 4.11
CA LEU A 29 23.83 7.78 2.77
C LEU A 29 22.51 7.00 2.85
N ASP A 30 21.68 7.10 1.81
CA ASP A 30 20.39 6.42 1.76
C ASP A 30 20.55 4.90 1.93
N PRO A 31 20.01 4.30 3.03
CA PRO A 31 20.09 2.86 3.28
C PRO A 31 19.43 2.01 2.20
N PHE A 32 18.50 2.57 1.41
CA PHE A 32 17.78 1.86 0.34
C PHE A 32 18.54 1.81 -0.99
N SER A 33 19.70 2.48 -1.09
CA SER A 33 20.58 2.38 -2.26
C SER A 33 21.17 0.97 -2.45
N VAL A 34 21.13 0.14 -1.42
CA VAL A 34 21.68 -1.22 -1.43
C VAL A 34 20.58 -2.26 -1.58
N ASP A 35 20.70 -3.10 -2.61
CA ASP A 35 19.88 -4.30 -2.75
C ASP A 35 20.42 -5.43 -1.84
N VAL A 36 19.81 -5.52 -0.66
CA VAL A 36 20.11 -6.57 0.33
C VAL A 36 19.88 -7.98 -0.22
N LYS A 37 18.87 -8.18 -1.08
CA LYS A 37 18.59 -9.52 -1.63
C LYS A 37 19.70 -9.96 -2.56
N GLU A 38 20.19 -9.06 -3.41
CA GLU A 38 21.29 -9.35 -4.31
C GLU A 38 22.58 -9.67 -3.53
N LEU A 39 22.86 -8.93 -2.46
CA LEU A 39 24.02 -9.18 -1.58
C LEU A 39 23.96 -10.55 -0.92
N LEU A 40 22.82 -10.94 -0.35
CA LEU A 40 22.64 -12.25 0.27
C LEU A 40 22.74 -13.38 -0.76
N PHE A 41 22.26 -13.15 -1.98
CA PHE A 41 22.37 -14.13 -3.06
C PHE A 41 23.83 -14.32 -3.54
N LYS A 42 24.59 -13.23 -3.62
CA LYS A 42 26.04 -13.27 -3.91
C LYS A 42 26.78 -14.04 -2.81
N LEU A 43 26.56 -13.69 -1.53
CA LEU A 43 27.13 -14.40 -0.39
C LEU A 43 26.84 -15.90 -0.44
N ARG A 44 25.59 -16.28 -0.68
CA ARG A 44 25.19 -17.69 -0.78
C ARG A 44 25.90 -18.44 -1.90
N LYS A 45 26.14 -17.80 -3.05
CA LYS A 45 26.89 -18.40 -4.17
C LYS A 45 28.36 -18.60 -3.88
N MET A 46 28.91 -17.82 -2.96
CA MET A 46 30.33 -17.84 -2.61
C MET A 46 30.66 -18.92 -1.58
N LEU A 47 29.64 -19.50 -0.93
CA LEU A 47 29.76 -20.56 0.05
C LEU A 47 30.38 -21.82 -0.60
N GLY A 48 31.65 -22.08 -0.30
CA GLY A 48 32.37 -23.25 -0.81
C GLY A 48 32.11 -24.52 0.00
N GLU A 49 32.38 -25.69 -0.60
CA GLU A 49 32.16 -27.00 0.04
C GLU A 49 33.10 -27.30 1.24
N ASN A 50 34.22 -26.57 1.38
CA ASN A 50 35.14 -26.67 2.53
C ASN A 50 35.72 -25.30 2.91
N PRO A 51 35.03 -24.52 3.75
CA PRO A 51 35.49 -23.21 4.19
C PRO A 51 36.54 -23.32 5.30
N ASP A 52 37.45 -22.35 5.33
CA ASP A 52 38.45 -22.22 6.41
C ASP A 52 37.86 -21.38 7.55
N LEU A 53 38.45 -21.42 8.76
CA LEU A 53 37.96 -20.66 9.92
C LEU A 53 37.90 -19.15 9.61
N GLU A 54 38.91 -18.61 8.93
CA GLU A 54 38.93 -17.21 8.49
C GLU A 54 37.76 -16.86 7.57
N TYR A 55 37.33 -17.82 6.73
CA TYR A 55 36.22 -17.60 5.82
C TYR A 55 34.89 -17.51 6.57
N TYR A 56 34.69 -18.35 7.59
CA TYR A 56 33.51 -18.28 8.45
C TYR A 56 33.44 -16.97 9.25
N LEU A 57 34.58 -16.48 9.74
CA LEU A 57 34.62 -15.19 10.44
C LEU A 57 34.21 -14.03 9.52
N LEU A 58 34.73 -14.03 8.28
CA LEU A 58 34.38 -13.02 7.28
C LEU A 58 32.91 -13.10 6.85
N ASP A 59 32.38 -14.31 6.67
CA ASP A 59 30.97 -14.52 6.33
C ASP A 59 30.05 -14.01 7.46
N ALA A 60 30.36 -14.36 8.71
CA ALA A 60 29.62 -13.88 9.88
C ALA A 60 29.65 -12.35 10.02
N GLU A 61 30.82 -11.73 9.80
CA GLU A 61 30.95 -10.26 9.80
C GLU A 61 30.11 -9.62 8.70
N THR A 62 30.09 -10.22 7.50
CA THR A 62 29.33 -9.68 6.37
C THR A 62 27.84 -9.78 6.62
N ILE A 63 27.35 -10.90 7.16
CA ILE A 63 25.95 -11.08 7.56
C ILE A 63 25.56 -10.05 8.63
N TYR A 64 26.42 -9.82 9.63
CA TYR A 64 26.18 -8.84 10.68
C TYR A 64 26.03 -7.41 10.11
N ARG A 65 26.89 -7.04 9.15
CA ARG A 65 26.83 -5.73 8.50
C ARG A 65 25.58 -5.57 7.63
N ILE A 66 25.17 -6.63 6.92
CA ILE A 66 23.90 -6.63 6.19
C ILE A 66 22.71 -6.45 7.15
N ALA A 67 22.71 -7.16 8.28
CA ALA A 67 21.67 -7.01 9.30
C ALA A 67 21.60 -5.57 9.85
N THR A 68 22.75 -4.92 9.99
CA THR A 68 22.85 -3.51 10.41
C THR A 68 22.21 -2.56 9.38
N ILE A 69 22.42 -2.78 8.08
CA ILE A 69 21.73 -2.02 7.03
C ILE A 69 20.21 -2.20 7.11
N ILE A 70 19.73 -3.43 7.31
CA ILE A 70 18.29 -3.71 7.42
C ILE A 70 17.69 -2.94 8.61
N ALA A 71 18.40 -2.89 9.74
CA ALA A 71 17.99 -2.11 10.90
C ALA A 71 17.92 -0.60 10.59
N LEU A 72 18.89 -0.06 9.84
CA LEU A 72 18.88 1.33 9.37
C LEU A 72 17.71 1.63 8.43
N GLN A 73 17.43 0.74 7.46
CA GLN A 73 16.29 0.84 6.56
C GLN A 73 14.96 0.87 7.35
N HIS A 74 14.82 0.00 8.35
CA HIS A 74 13.64 -0.05 9.21
C HIS A 74 13.47 1.23 10.04
N LYS A 75 14.55 1.73 10.64
CA LYS A 75 14.54 2.98 11.41
C LYS A 75 14.12 4.16 10.55
N TRP A 76 14.71 4.29 9.36
CA TRP A 76 14.37 5.34 8.40
C TRP A 76 12.89 5.29 7.99
N LEU A 77 12.37 4.09 7.70
CA LEU A 77 10.96 3.91 7.34
C LEU A 77 10.04 4.32 8.50
N THR A 78 10.42 3.95 9.73
CA THR A 78 9.66 4.27 10.95
C THR A 78 9.64 5.77 11.21
N GLU A 79 10.76 6.47 11.01
CA GLU A 79 10.84 7.93 11.14
C GLU A 79 9.96 8.63 10.09
N LYS A 80 9.99 8.18 8.84
CA LYS A 80 9.11 8.70 7.79
C LYS A 80 7.63 8.42 8.06
N ALA A 81 7.30 7.21 8.52
CA ALA A 81 5.94 6.84 8.89
C ALA A 81 5.44 7.69 10.07
N LYS A 82 6.27 7.92 11.09
CA LYS A 82 5.95 8.82 12.22
C LYS A 82 5.72 10.26 11.76
N SER A 83 6.50 10.76 10.81
CA SER A 83 6.28 12.10 10.24
C SER A 83 4.97 12.21 9.46
N LEU A 84 4.51 11.11 8.84
CA LEU A 84 3.24 11.04 8.13
C LEU A 84 2.06 10.79 9.07
N PHE A 85 2.32 10.32 10.28
CA PHE A 85 1.31 10.11 11.29
C PHE A 85 0.90 11.47 11.86
N ILE A 86 -0.11 12.06 11.26
CA ILE A 86 -0.77 13.22 11.82
C ILE A 86 -1.49 12.75 13.07
N ASP A 87 -0.93 13.07 14.23
CA ASP A 87 -1.55 12.74 15.51
C ASP A 87 -2.93 13.39 15.62
N SER A 88 -3.92 12.64 16.10
CA SER A 88 -5.26 13.15 16.43
C SER A 88 -5.18 14.40 17.31
N GLN A 89 -4.17 14.48 18.18
CA GLN A 89 -3.91 15.64 19.03
C GLN A 89 -3.51 16.88 18.21
N LEU A 90 -2.67 16.72 17.18
CA LEU A 90 -2.22 17.81 16.32
C LEU A 90 -3.33 18.31 15.37
N ILE A 91 -4.24 17.43 14.98
CA ILE A 91 -5.48 17.81 14.28
C ILE A 91 -6.40 18.58 15.22
N SER A 92 -6.59 18.10 16.45
CA SER A 92 -7.48 18.73 17.43
C SER A 92 -7.03 20.15 17.76
N SER A 93 -5.73 20.37 17.96
CA SER A 93 -5.18 21.70 18.25
C SER A 93 -5.34 22.64 17.05
N ARG A 94 -5.11 22.18 15.82
CA ARG A 94 -5.42 22.98 14.62
C ARG A 94 -6.91 23.32 14.51
N LEU A 95 -7.80 22.38 14.79
CA LEU A 95 -9.25 22.60 14.72
C LEU A 95 -9.71 23.65 15.74
N THR A 96 -9.08 23.72 16.92
CA THR A 96 -9.41 24.74 17.92
C THR A 96 -8.97 26.15 17.53
N ILE A 97 -7.93 26.29 16.71
CA ILE A 97 -7.36 27.59 16.30
C ILE A 97 -8.03 28.12 15.02
N LEU A 98 -8.51 27.22 14.13
CA LEU A 98 -9.11 27.59 12.86
C LEU A 98 -10.53 28.16 13.01
N ASP A 99 -10.86 29.14 12.18
CA ASP A 99 -12.22 29.66 12.09
C ASP A 99 -13.15 28.69 11.33
N LYS A 100 -14.46 28.80 11.58
CA LYS A 100 -15.47 27.89 10.99
C LYS A 100 -15.41 27.88 9.46
N LYS A 101 -15.08 29.00 8.81
CA LYS A 101 -15.02 29.08 7.34
C LYS A 101 -13.81 28.32 6.80
N SER A 102 -12.63 28.45 7.41
CA SER A 102 -11.44 27.72 6.98
C SER A 102 -11.60 26.20 7.15
N ILE A 103 -12.28 25.76 8.22
CA ILE A 103 -12.58 24.33 8.43
C ILE A 103 -13.44 23.80 7.29
N VAL A 104 -14.54 24.49 6.96
CA VAL A 104 -15.42 24.09 5.85
C VAL A 104 -14.68 24.09 4.52
N GLN A 105 -13.84 25.10 4.27
CA GLN A 105 -13.06 25.18 3.02
C GLN A 105 -12.01 24.08 2.91
N ALA A 106 -11.34 23.72 4.01
CA ALA A 106 -10.42 22.58 4.07
C ALA A 106 -11.16 21.26 3.83
N PHE A 107 -12.35 21.11 4.41
CA PHE A 107 -13.20 19.94 4.21
C PHE A 107 -13.64 19.81 2.75
N LEU A 108 -14.06 20.90 2.11
CA LEU A 108 -14.43 20.92 0.69
C LEU A 108 -13.24 20.60 -0.23
N LYS A 109 -12.02 21.06 0.11
CA LYS A 109 -10.79 20.73 -0.64
C LYS A 109 -10.37 19.28 -0.47
N ALA A 110 -10.55 18.72 0.73
CA ALA A 110 -10.24 17.34 1.04
C ALA A 110 -11.38 16.37 0.66
N TRP A 111 -12.55 16.90 0.31
CA TRP A 111 -13.69 16.13 -0.15
C TRP A 111 -13.33 15.44 -1.45
N ARG A 112 -12.90 14.19 -1.35
CA ARG A 112 -12.85 13.26 -2.47
C ARG A 112 -14.21 12.55 -2.46
N PRO A 113 -15.13 12.90 -3.38
CA PRO A 113 -16.37 12.16 -3.50
C PRO A 113 -16.03 10.68 -3.65
N ILE A 114 -16.75 9.85 -2.89
CA ILE A 114 -16.43 8.46 -2.64
C ILE A 114 -16.02 7.79 -3.95
N ILE A 115 -14.78 7.28 -3.97
CA ILE A 115 -14.10 6.55 -5.07
C ILE A 115 -14.91 5.29 -5.52
N SER A 116 -16.06 5.02 -4.89
CA SER A 116 -16.91 3.85 -5.12
C SER A 116 -17.64 3.85 -6.47
N ILE A 117 -17.81 4.98 -7.16
CA ILE A 117 -18.46 4.97 -8.48
C ILE A 117 -17.64 4.12 -9.46
N SER A 118 -16.31 4.18 -9.40
CA SER A 118 -15.43 3.38 -10.27
C SER A 118 -15.37 1.88 -9.88
N GLN A 119 -15.88 1.50 -8.70
CA GLN A 119 -15.94 0.10 -8.21
C GLN A 119 -17.38 -0.40 -7.99
N LEU A 120 -18.36 0.36 -8.49
CA LEU A 120 -19.77 0.03 -8.45
C LEU A 120 -20.07 -0.87 -9.64
N THR A 121 -20.21 -2.17 -9.37
CA THR A 121 -20.71 -3.12 -10.36
C THR A 121 -22.24 -3.16 -10.32
N PRO A 122 -22.92 -3.50 -11.43
CA PRO A 122 -24.38 -3.67 -11.46
C PRO A 122 -24.88 -4.63 -10.37
N GLN A 123 -24.11 -5.66 -10.05
CA GLN A 123 -24.44 -6.62 -8.98
C GLN A 123 -24.41 -5.96 -7.59
N ARG A 124 -23.43 -5.09 -7.30
CA ARG A 124 -23.38 -4.33 -6.04
C ARG A 124 -24.53 -3.35 -5.91
N LEU A 125 -24.95 -2.72 -7.01
CA LEU A 125 -26.15 -1.88 -7.05
C LEU A 125 -27.41 -2.70 -6.73
N HIS A 126 -27.54 -3.89 -7.32
CA HIS A 126 -28.63 -4.79 -7.05
C HIS A 126 -28.69 -5.20 -5.57
N TYR A 127 -27.56 -5.61 -4.97
CA TYR A 127 -27.51 -5.93 -3.55
C TYR A 127 -27.81 -4.74 -2.64
N GLY A 128 -27.35 -3.55 -3.01
CA GLY A 128 -27.65 -2.32 -2.28
C GLY A 128 -29.13 -1.97 -2.32
N LEU A 129 -29.76 -2.11 -3.49
CA LEU A 129 -31.20 -1.92 -3.68
C LEU A 129 -32.01 -2.96 -2.89
N GLU A 130 -31.65 -4.24 -2.99
CA GLU A 130 -32.32 -5.33 -2.29
C GLU A 130 -32.22 -5.16 -0.77
N HIS A 131 -31.04 -4.81 -0.25
CA HIS A 131 -30.86 -4.46 1.16
C HIS A 131 -31.75 -3.27 1.55
N PHE A 132 -31.77 -2.21 0.75
CA PHE A 132 -32.56 -1.01 1.04
C PHE A 132 -34.08 -1.29 1.05
N LEU A 133 -34.56 -2.14 0.14
CA LEU A 133 -35.96 -2.56 0.08
C LEU A 133 -36.35 -3.52 1.21
N ARG A 134 -35.39 -4.30 1.74
CA ARG A 134 -35.60 -5.20 2.88
C ARG A 134 -35.61 -4.50 4.23
N LEU A 135 -35.10 -3.29 4.33
CA LEU A 135 -35.13 -2.55 5.58
C LEU A 135 -36.60 -2.27 5.95
N PRO A 136 -37.03 -2.61 7.17
CA PRO A 136 -38.37 -2.25 7.62
C PRO A 136 -38.51 -0.72 7.54
N PRO A 137 -39.71 -0.21 7.20
CA PRO A 137 -39.95 1.22 7.31
C PRO A 137 -39.57 1.64 8.72
N ARG A 138 -38.57 2.53 8.84
CA ARG A 138 -38.18 3.07 10.15
C ARG A 138 -39.45 3.62 10.79
N ARG A 139 -39.61 3.36 12.10
CA ARG A 139 -40.84 3.63 12.88
C ARG A 139 -41.42 5.04 12.71
N ASP A 140 -40.62 5.99 12.25
CA ASP A 140 -41.04 7.32 11.85
C ASP A 140 -41.00 7.48 10.32
N GLU A 141 -42.12 7.92 9.76
CA GLU A 141 -42.21 8.39 8.38
C GLU A 141 -41.07 9.39 8.09
N ARG A 142 -40.35 9.19 6.98
CA ARG A 142 -39.25 10.09 6.58
C ARG A 142 -39.76 11.52 6.46
N LYS A 143 -39.46 12.37 7.46
CA LYS A 143 -39.73 13.82 7.38
C LYS A 143 -38.89 14.51 6.30
N TYR A 144 -37.72 13.96 5.98
CA TYR A 144 -36.87 14.44 4.90
C TYR A 144 -36.30 13.26 4.09
N GLY A 145 -36.48 13.34 2.77
CA GLY A 145 -36.07 12.34 1.79
C GLY A 145 -37.03 12.36 0.60
N TRP A 146 -36.52 12.07 -0.60
CA TRP A 146 -37.30 12.07 -1.85
C TRP A 146 -38.55 11.20 -1.70
N LYS A 147 -39.72 11.83 -1.75
CA LYS A 147 -41.01 11.16 -1.90
C LYS A 147 -41.18 10.92 -3.39
N PHE A 148 -40.67 9.80 -3.88
CA PHE A 148 -40.99 9.39 -5.24
C PHE A 148 -42.49 9.11 -5.32
N THR A 149 -43.12 9.70 -6.32
CA THR A 149 -44.53 9.44 -6.61
C THR A 149 -44.64 8.01 -7.18
N ASP A 150 -45.74 7.30 -6.95
CA ASP A 150 -45.91 5.93 -7.48
C ASP A 150 -45.66 5.84 -8.99
N ARG A 151 -46.03 6.90 -9.71
CA ARG A 151 -45.74 7.10 -11.14
C ARG A 151 -44.25 7.14 -11.48
N GLU A 152 -43.43 7.80 -10.67
CA GLU A 152 -41.99 7.91 -10.90
C GLU A 152 -41.29 6.57 -10.65
N LEU A 153 -41.80 5.81 -9.67
CA LEU A 153 -41.37 4.44 -9.40
C LEU A 153 -41.72 3.50 -10.55
N GLU A 154 -42.95 3.55 -11.07
CA GLU A 154 -43.37 2.76 -12.24
C GLU A 154 -42.52 3.08 -13.47
N LEU A 155 -42.29 4.36 -13.76
CA LEU A 155 -41.43 4.76 -14.88
C LEU A 155 -40.00 4.24 -14.70
N SER A 156 -39.42 4.37 -13.50
CA SER A 156 -38.07 3.87 -13.24
C SER A 156 -37.95 2.35 -13.44
N LYS A 157 -38.97 1.57 -13.08
CA LYS A 157 -39.01 0.12 -13.32
C LYS A 157 -39.04 -0.19 -14.81
N ILE A 158 -39.87 0.50 -15.58
CA ILE A 158 -39.98 0.33 -17.04
C ILE A 158 -38.65 0.66 -17.73
N TYR A 159 -37.97 1.73 -17.29
CA TYR A 159 -36.65 2.08 -17.83
C TYR A 159 -35.59 1.03 -17.52
N LEU A 160 -35.56 0.51 -16.28
CA LEU A 160 -34.61 -0.54 -15.88
C LEU A 160 -34.86 -1.87 -16.60
N GLU A 161 -36.12 -2.23 -16.86
CA GLU A 161 -36.47 -3.41 -17.64
C GLU A 161 -36.02 -3.29 -19.10
N LYS A 162 -36.23 -2.13 -19.73
CA LYS A 162 -35.72 -1.86 -21.08
C LYS A 162 -34.19 -1.93 -21.17
N GLU A 163 -33.48 -1.32 -20.22
CA GLU A 163 -32.02 -1.40 -20.21
C GLU A 163 -31.52 -2.84 -20.02
N ARG A 164 -32.24 -3.64 -19.21
CA ARG A 164 -31.92 -5.06 -19.00
C ARG A 164 -32.10 -5.86 -20.29
N GLU A 165 -33.18 -5.63 -21.03
CA GLU A 165 -33.44 -6.26 -22.33
C GLU A 165 -32.37 -5.88 -23.37
N GLU A 166 -32.01 -4.59 -23.47
CA GLU A 166 -30.94 -4.14 -24.38
C GLU A 166 -29.58 -4.75 -24.05
N ILE A 167 -29.26 -4.92 -22.76
CA ILE A 167 -28.03 -5.58 -22.32
C ILE A 167 -28.07 -7.07 -22.67
N GLU A 168 -29.20 -7.75 -22.48
CA GLU A 168 -29.35 -9.17 -22.84
C GLU A 168 -29.24 -9.41 -24.36
N GLU A 169 -29.78 -8.52 -25.19
CA GLU A 169 -29.60 -8.55 -26.65
C GLU A 169 -28.14 -8.33 -27.06
N LYS A 170 -27.47 -7.34 -26.47
CA LYS A 170 -26.04 -7.10 -26.72
C LYS A 170 -25.18 -8.29 -26.31
N MET A 171 -25.54 -8.97 -25.22
CA MET A 171 -24.86 -10.19 -24.76
C MET A 171 -25.11 -11.38 -25.68
N LYS A 172 -26.31 -11.52 -26.27
CA LYS A 172 -26.60 -12.56 -27.28
C LYS A 172 -25.85 -12.34 -28.58
N ASN A 173 -25.65 -11.09 -29.00
CA ASN A 173 -24.90 -10.76 -30.22
C ASN A 173 -23.37 -10.93 -30.08
N LEU A 174 -22.88 -11.26 -28.87
CA LEU A 174 -21.46 -11.50 -28.57
C LEU A 174 -21.09 -12.99 -28.53
N TYR A 175 -22.07 -13.90 -28.62
CA TYR A 175 -21.90 -15.36 -28.74
C TYR A 175 -22.36 -15.85 -30.12
#